data_AF-A0A844SSX3-F1
#
_entry.id   AF-A0A844SSX3-F1
#
_cell.length_a   1.000
_cell.length_b   1.000
_cell.length_c   1.000
_cell.angle_alpha   90.00
_cell.angle_beta   90.00
_cell.angle_gamma   90.00
#
_symmetry.space_group_name_H-M   'P 1'
#
loop_
_entity.id
_entity.type
_entity.pdbx_description
1 polymer ?
#
loop_
_entity_poly.entity_id
_entity_poly.type
_entity_poly.pdbx_seq_one_letter_code
_entity_poly.pdbx_strand_id
1 'polypeptide(L)'
;MVGSTLFALASSAFLYLLPVSPIERHLRGAFRQWHGNAYSIVVKYPLNRLDDARLYEDGKPLGPPNSDLQDILAKGHGLYKLYRMSNETSPVLMFSSSDNTDPNTNGRKYRLE
;
A
#
# COMPACT_ATOMS: atom_id res chain seq x y z
N MET A 1 -56.05 -19.87 -0.71
CA MET A 1 -54.66 -20.37 -0.70
C MET A 1 -54.02 -19.89 -2.00
N VAL A 2 -53.28 -18.78 -1.97
CA VAL A 2 -52.61 -18.20 -3.16
C VAL A 2 -51.16 -18.61 -3.08
N GLY A 3 -50.76 -19.57 -3.90
CA GLY A 3 -49.37 -20.03 -4.01
C GLY A 3 -48.79 -19.56 -5.34
N SER A 4 -48.13 -18.41 -5.32
CA SER A 4 -47.27 -17.96 -6.41
C SER A 4 -45.88 -17.70 -5.82
N THR A 5 -44.93 -18.58 -6.12
CA THR A 5 -43.51 -18.28 -5.98
C THR A 5 -42.87 -18.51 -7.34
N LEU A 6 -42.71 -17.42 -8.06
CA LEU A 6 -41.91 -17.33 -9.28
C LEU A 6 -40.47 -17.73 -8.97
N PHE A 7 -39.99 -18.76 -9.68
CA PHE A 7 -38.57 -19.03 -9.82
C PHE A 7 -37.94 -17.89 -10.63
N ALA A 8 -37.22 -16.99 -9.96
CA ALA A 8 -36.37 -16.02 -10.64
C ALA A 8 -35.04 -16.69 -11.00
N LEU A 9 -34.91 -17.13 -12.25
CA LEU A 9 -33.62 -17.42 -12.87
C LEU A 9 -32.93 -16.08 -13.17
N ALA A 10 -32.18 -15.54 -12.20
CA ALA A 10 -31.28 -14.42 -12.45
C ALA A 10 -29.99 -14.94 -13.09
N SER A 11 -29.95 -14.80 -14.40
CA SER A 11 -28.91 -15.19 -15.34
C SER A 11 -27.51 -14.67 -15.00
N SER A 12 -26.54 -15.54 -15.24
CA SER A 12 -25.06 -15.49 -15.14
C SER A 12 -24.28 -14.24 -15.59
N ALA A 13 -24.93 -13.10 -15.91
CA ALA A 13 -24.27 -11.90 -16.43
C ALA A 13 -23.75 -10.94 -15.33
N PHE A 14 -24.10 -11.16 -14.06
CA PHE A 14 -23.77 -10.22 -12.97
C PHE A 14 -22.27 -10.18 -12.62
N LEU A 15 -21.49 -11.20 -12.99
CA LEU A 15 -20.05 -11.25 -12.69
C LEU A 15 -19.19 -10.33 -13.58
N TYR A 16 -19.72 -9.82 -14.70
CA TYR A 16 -18.98 -8.92 -15.60
C TYR A 16 -19.21 -7.42 -15.30
N LEU A 17 -20.18 -7.10 -14.44
CA LEU A 17 -20.49 -5.72 -14.04
C LEU A 17 -19.89 -5.33 -12.68
N LEU A 18 -19.20 -6.26 -12.01
CA LEU A 18 -18.37 -5.85 -10.89
C LEU A 18 -17.25 -4.99 -11.47
N PRO A 19 -17.18 -3.68 -11.15
CA PRO A 19 -15.97 -2.94 -11.45
C PRO A 19 -14.81 -3.77 -10.88
N VAL A 20 -13.73 -3.95 -11.64
CA VAL A 20 -12.48 -4.44 -11.07
C VAL A 20 -12.18 -3.48 -9.94
N SER A 21 -12.52 -3.84 -8.71
CA SER A 21 -12.24 -3.01 -7.55
C SER A 21 -10.74 -2.78 -7.61
N PRO A 22 -10.28 -1.52 -7.75
CA PRO A 22 -8.85 -1.26 -7.78
C PRO A 22 -8.32 -1.91 -6.51
N ILE A 23 -7.39 -2.87 -6.65
CA ILE A 23 -6.69 -3.49 -5.52
C ILE A 23 -6.42 -2.36 -4.55
N GLU A 24 -6.98 -2.44 -3.36
CA GLU A 24 -6.97 -1.30 -2.45
C GLU A 24 -5.52 -1.08 -2.00
N ARG A 25 -4.76 -0.26 -2.74
CA ARG A 25 -3.31 -0.09 -2.53
C ARG A 25 -2.99 0.85 -1.37
N HIS A 26 -4.01 1.28 -0.64
CA HIS A 26 -3.83 2.10 0.56
C HIS A 26 -3.16 1.25 1.62
N LEU A 27 -2.09 1.80 2.20
CA LEU A 27 -1.41 1.16 3.31
C LEU A 27 -2.31 1.28 4.54
N ARG A 28 -2.76 0.13 5.02
CA ARG A 28 -3.59 -0.01 6.22
C ARG A 28 -2.78 -0.72 7.30
N GLY A 29 -2.86 -0.23 8.53
CA GLY A 29 -2.16 -0.78 9.69
C GLY A 29 -1.22 0.22 10.32
N ALA A 30 -0.62 -0.19 11.45
CA ALA A 30 0.38 0.62 12.13
C ALA A 30 1.75 0.46 11.45
N PHE A 31 2.40 1.58 11.19
CA PHE A 31 3.77 1.62 10.72
C PHE A 31 4.71 1.44 11.91
N ARG A 32 5.57 0.43 11.84
CA ARG A 32 6.58 0.17 12.88
C ARG A 32 7.73 1.15 12.71
N GLN A 33 7.93 2.03 13.68
CA GLN A 33 9.12 2.86 13.74
C GLN A 33 10.35 1.98 13.91
N TRP A 34 11.38 2.24 13.09
CA TRP A 34 12.68 1.57 13.20
C TRP A 34 13.63 2.41 14.04
N HIS A 35 14.15 3.50 13.47
CA HIS A 35 15.05 4.49 14.08
C HIS A 35 14.97 5.78 13.26
N GLY A 36 15.33 6.91 13.85
CA GLY A 36 15.33 8.21 13.16
C GLY A 36 14.00 8.50 12.48
N ASN A 37 14.05 8.85 11.20
CA ASN A 37 12.88 9.17 10.39
C ASN A 37 12.21 7.94 9.73
N ALA A 38 12.75 6.72 9.93
CA ALA A 38 12.33 5.54 9.19
C ALA A 38 11.21 4.75 9.87
N TYR A 39 10.21 4.41 9.08
CA TYR A 39 9.09 3.55 9.42
C TYR A 39 8.98 2.39 8.44
N SER A 40 8.43 1.27 8.90
CA SER A 40 8.29 0.06 8.10
C SER A 40 6.90 -0.55 8.21
N ILE A 41 6.45 -1.18 7.12
CA ILE A 41 5.23 -1.96 7.08
C ILE A 41 5.35 -3.08 6.04
N VAL A 42 4.80 -4.26 6.36
CA VAL A 42 4.66 -5.34 5.39
C VAL A 42 3.52 -4.99 4.45
N VAL A 43 3.79 -4.98 3.15
CA VAL A 43 2.81 -4.59 2.13
C VAL A 43 2.44 -5.77 1.24
N LYS A 44 1.18 -5.81 0.80
CA LYS A 44 0.72 -6.74 -0.21
C LYS A 44 0.96 -6.11 -1.58
N TYR A 45 2.16 -6.32 -2.15
CA TYR A 45 2.55 -5.77 -3.43
C TYR A 45 3.24 -6.83 -4.32
N PRO A 46 2.98 -6.89 -5.64
CA PRO A 46 3.58 -7.89 -6.52
C PRO A 46 5.10 -7.80 -6.55
N LEU A 47 5.78 -8.91 -6.25
CA LEU A 47 7.25 -8.97 -6.15
C LEU A 47 7.96 -8.65 -7.48
N ASN A 48 7.33 -8.95 -8.61
CA ASN A 48 7.86 -8.66 -9.95
C ASN A 48 7.73 -7.18 -10.35
N ARG A 49 7.16 -6.33 -9.49
CA ARG A 49 6.95 -4.90 -9.76
C ARG A 49 7.59 -3.98 -8.71
N LEU A 50 8.42 -4.52 -7.81
CA LEU A 50 8.97 -3.73 -6.70
C LEU A 50 9.79 -2.52 -7.19
N ASP A 51 10.56 -2.68 -8.25
CA ASP A 51 11.42 -1.62 -8.80
C ASP A 51 10.61 -0.46 -9.44
N ASP A 52 9.43 -0.78 -9.94
CA ASP A 52 8.50 0.19 -10.54
C ASP A 52 7.57 0.83 -9.51
N ALA A 53 7.58 0.34 -8.27
CA ALA A 53 6.65 0.78 -7.26
C ALA A 53 6.81 2.28 -6.98
N ARG A 54 5.67 2.96 -6.82
CA ARG A 54 5.64 4.39 -6.45
C ARG A 54 4.88 4.59 -5.16
N LEU A 55 5.49 5.27 -4.21
CA LEU A 55 4.84 5.64 -2.95
C LEU A 55 4.22 7.03 -3.06
N TYR A 56 2.99 7.16 -2.58
CA TYR A 56 2.25 8.42 -2.51
C TYR A 56 1.82 8.72 -1.08
N GLU A 57 1.85 10.00 -0.74
CA GLU A 57 1.32 10.59 0.50
C GLU A 57 0.27 11.63 0.11
N ASP A 58 -0.99 11.41 0.50
CA ASP A 58 -2.14 12.23 0.12
C ASP A 58 -2.24 12.48 -1.40
N GLY A 59 -1.86 11.46 -2.19
CA GLY A 59 -1.86 11.52 -3.65
C GLY A 59 -0.66 12.26 -4.25
N LYS A 60 0.27 12.78 -3.44
CA LYS A 60 1.54 13.36 -3.92
C LYS A 60 2.63 12.30 -3.91
N PRO A 61 3.45 12.19 -4.97
CA PRO A 61 4.53 11.22 -5.01
C PRO A 61 5.60 11.56 -3.97
N LEU A 62 6.05 10.53 -3.25
CA LEU A 62 7.24 10.55 -2.41
C LEU A 62 8.44 10.00 -3.21
N GLY A 63 9.66 10.30 -2.77
CA GLY A 63 10.87 9.72 -3.34
C GLY A 63 12.13 10.54 -3.11
N PRO A 64 13.25 10.15 -3.75
CA PRO A 64 13.40 9.08 -4.75
C PRO A 64 13.06 7.63 -4.30
N PRO A 65 12.61 6.75 -5.23
CA PRO A 65 12.49 5.31 -5.00
C PRO A 65 13.86 4.66 -4.78
N ASN A 66 13.85 3.48 -4.16
CA ASN A 66 15.05 2.66 -3.93
C ASN A 66 16.19 3.42 -3.22
N SER A 67 15.83 4.33 -2.32
CA SER A 67 16.77 5.13 -1.55
C SER A 67 17.63 4.27 -0.61
N ASP A 68 18.81 4.77 -0.27
CA ASP A 68 19.67 4.11 0.72
C ASP A 68 19.01 4.11 2.10
N LEU A 69 19.21 3.02 2.85
CA LEU A 69 18.62 2.86 4.18
C LEU A 69 19.11 3.94 5.15
N GLN A 70 20.40 4.28 5.12
CA GLN A 70 20.98 5.30 6.00
C GLN A 70 20.40 6.68 5.69
N ASP A 71 20.13 6.97 4.43
CA ASP A 71 19.51 8.23 4.02
C ASP A 71 18.05 8.34 4.47
N ILE A 72 17.28 7.25 4.41
CA ILE A 72 15.91 7.23 4.96
C ILE A 72 15.94 7.47 6.47
N LEU A 73 16.89 6.85 7.19
CA LEU A 73 17.06 7.01 8.64
C LEU A 73 17.45 8.43 9.03
N ALA A 74 18.46 9.00 8.37
CA ALA A 74 19.10 10.25 8.76
C ALA A 74 18.42 11.50 8.17
N LYS A 75 18.04 11.45 6.89
CA LYS A 75 17.46 12.58 6.16
C LYS A 75 15.93 12.49 6.15
N GLY A 76 15.40 11.32 5.81
CA GLY A 76 13.97 11.12 5.63
C GLY A 76 13.43 11.93 4.44
N HIS A 77 12.43 12.78 4.63
CA HIS A 77 11.83 13.64 3.60
C HIS A 77 11.17 12.91 2.42
N GLY A 78 10.44 11.84 2.71
CA GLY A 78 9.75 11.06 1.67
C GLY A 78 10.64 10.04 0.97
N LEU A 79 11.89 9.85 1.41
CA LEU A 79 12.74 8.77 0.92
C LEU A 79 12.13 7.42 1.29
N TYR A 80 12.21 6.46 0.37
CA TYR A 80 11.69 5.12 0.59
C TYR A 80 12.41 4.04 -0.22
N LYS A 81 12.20 2.80 0.21
CA LYS A 81 12.66 1.58 -0.45
C LYS A 81 11.66 0.45 -0.21
N LEU A 82 11.37 -0.31 -1.26
CA LEU A 82 10.71 -1.60 -1.15
C LEU A 82 11.76 -2.70 -1.28
N TYR A 83 11.64 -3.74 -0.46
CA TYR A 83 12.51 -4.90 -0.56
C TYR A 83 11.79 -6.17 -0.12
N ARG A 84 12.31 -7.32 -0.54
CA ARG A 84 11.85 -8.64 -0.11
C ARG A 84 12.95 -9.32 0.68
N MET A 85 12.61 -9.96 1.80
CA MET A 85 13.54 -10.88 2.46
C MET A 85 13.50 -12.26 1.80
N SER A 86 14.62 -12.98 1.76
CA SER A 86 14.76 -14.22 0.97
C SER A 86 13.76 -15.33 1.33
N ASN A 87 13.27 -15.33 2.56
CA ASN A 87 12.31 -16.29 3.13
C ASN A 87 10.89 -15.72 3.29
N GLU A 88 10.61 -14.51 2.82
CA GLU A 88 9.29 -13.88 2.93
C GLU A 88 8.57 -13.78 1.59
N THR A 89 7.26 -14.02 1.62
CA THR A 89 6.37 -13.90 0.45
C THR A 89 5.89 -12.48 0.21
N SER A 90 5.96 -11.63 1.25
CA SER A 90 5.46 -10.26 1.22
C SER A 90 6.63 -9.29 1.27
N PRO A 91 6.64 -8.25 0.42
CA PRO A 91 7.64 -7.19 0.52
C PRO A 91 7.41 -6.31 1.75
N VAL A 92 8.49 -5.66 2.19
CA VAL A 92 8.49 -4.62 3.21
C VAL A 92 8.70 -3.29 2.53
N LEU A 93 7.85 -2.32 2.87
CA LEU A 93 8.10 -0.91 2.61
C LEU A 93 8.86 -0.34 3.81
N MET A 94 9.97 0.34 3.54
CA MET A 94 10.61 1.23 4.48
C MET A 94 10.64 2.65 3.92
N PHE A 95 10.19 3.62 4.70
CA PHE A 95 10.02 5.00 4.24
C PHE A 95 10.05 6.01 5.38
N SER A 96 10.03 7.28 5.02
CA SER A 96 9.75 8.42 5.89
C SER A 96 8.60 9.24 5.28
N SER A 97 7.83 9.94 6.09
CA SER A 97 6.87 10.93 5.58
C SER A 97 7.60 12.14 4.98
N SER A 98 6.90 12.95 4.17
CA SER A 98 7.52 14.07 3.45
C SER A 98 8.18 15.13 4.36
N ASP A 99 7.68 15.26 5.59
CA ASP A 99 8.14 16.21 6.60
C ASP A 99 8.63 15.50 7.89
N ASN A 100 8.91 14.21 7.81
CA ASN A 100 9.40 13.36 8.92
C ASN A 100 8.45 13.23 10.13
N THR A 101 7.21 13.70 10.02
CA THR A 101 6.17 13.45 11.02
C THR A 101 5.79 11.97 11.08
N ASP A 102 5.35 11.49 12.25
CA ASP A 102 4.96 10.09 12.43
C ASP A 102 3.75 9.73 11.55
N PRO A 103 3.90 8.78 10.59
CA PRO A 103 2.83 8.40 9.67
C PRO A 103 1.64 7.72 10.36
N ASN A 104 1.75 7.32 11.63
CA ASN A 104 0.64 6.80 12.42
C ASN A 104 -0.26 7.91 12.97
N THR A 105 0.25 9.14 13.10
CA THR A 105 -0.45 10.24 13.81
C THR A 105 -0.61 11.50 12.96
N ASN A 106 0.09 11.62 11.82
CA ASN A 106 0.02 12.80 10.95
C ASN A 106 -1.26 12.91 10.10
N GLY A 107 -2.15 11.91 10.15
CA GLY A 107 -3.45 11.93 9.50
C GLY A 107 -3.42 11.73 7.97
N ARG A 108 -2.26 11.40 7.38
CA ARG A 108 -2.09 11.27 5.93
C ARG A 108 -2.42 9.86 5.44
N LYS A 109 -2.76 9.77 4.15
CA LYS A 109 -3.04 8.50 3.48
C LYS A 109 -1.87 8.10 2.59
N TYR A 110 -1.35 6.91 2.83
CA TYR A 110 -0.26 6.33 2.05
C TYR A 110 -0.77 5.29 1.05
N ARG A 111 -0.22 5.28 -0.17
CA ARG A 111 -0.58 4.32 -1.23
C ARG A 111 0.64 3.90 -2.04
N LEU A 112 0.71 2.64 -2.43
CA LEU A 112 1.66 2.15 -3.44
C LEU A 112 1.01 2.07 -4.82
N GLU A 113 1.75 2.31 -5.90
CA GLU A 113 1.29 2.08 -7.27
C GLU A 113 2.20 1.22 -8.13
#